data_AF-A0A1J0VL30-F1
#
_entry.id   AF-A0A1J0VL30-F1
#
_cell.length_a   1.000
_cell.length_b   1.000
_cell.length_c   1.000
_cell.angle_alpha   90.00
_cell.angle_beta   90.00
_cell.angle_gamma   90.00
#
_symmetry.space_group_name_H-M   'P 1'
#
loop_
_entity.id
_entity.type
_entity.pdbx_description
1 polymer ?
#
loop_
_entity_poly.entity_id
_entity_poly.type
_entity_poly.pdbx_seq_one_letter_code
_entity_poly.pdbx_strand_id
1 'polypeptide(L)'
;MHVAPLELEIAEPLPNMCSRHGEPAVDRHPFRAIFYETQTHPRFHLPSPGDRREDFTRMEWNRAAPVSTIIVGDWPVCAQCMHAAIRYRRLARALWTVLAIIAVPAILMAVIGGRGYQWPIELSMLLCPAVILLPILIRRLVGEQEEPVKFRPIYDERFAFVEAEPRFRAAIEQSRRRHPPRTA
;
A
#
# COMPACT_ATOMS: atom_id res chain seq x y z
N MET A 1 22.18 -8.72 13.49
CA MET A 1 21.57 -7.90 14.56
C MET A 1 20.27 -7.34 14.03
N HIS A 2 19.14 -7.64 14.67
CA HIS A 2 17.83 -7.13 14.29
C HIS A 2 17.65 -5.79 14.99
N VAL A 3 17.82 -4.68 14.28
CA VAL A 3 17.61 -3.34 14.83
C VAL A 3 16.13 -3.02 14.73
N ALA A 4 15.54 -2.54 15.82
CA ALA A 4 14.14 -2.12 15.82
C ALA A 4 13.95 -0.98 14.79
N PRO A 5 12.88 -1.01 13.98
CA PRO A 5 12.65 0.01 12.97
C PRO A 5 12.41 1.36 13.64
N LEU A 6 12.94 2.44 13.06
CA LEU A 6 12.70 3.78 13.58
C LEU A 6 11.29 4.24 13.20
N GLU A 7 10.46 4.50 14.20
CA GLU A 7 9.13 5.10 14.01
C GLU A 7 9.24 6.63 14.13
N LEU A 8 8.88 7.32 13.04
CA LEU A 8 8.84 8.77 12.95
C LEU A 8 7.38 9.22 12.97
N GLU A 9 7.05 10.06 13.95
CA GLU A 9 5.76 10.73 14.02
C GLU A 9 5.85 12.13 13.39
N ILE A 10 4.77 12.55 12.75
CA ILE A 10 4.69 13.91 12.21
C ILE A 10 4.53 14.89 13.39
N ALA A 11 5.56 15.69 13.64
CA ALA A 11 5.60 16.63 14.76
C ALA A 11 4.62 17.82 14.63
N GLU A 12 4.33 18.28 13.40
CA GLU A 12 3.45 19.42 13.15
C GLU A 12 2.11 18.99 12.53
N PRO A 13 0.97 19.52 12.99
CA PRO A 13 -0.32 19.15 12.44
C PRO A 13 -0.41 19.58 10.97
N LEU A 14 -0.67 18.61 10.09
CA LEU A 14 -0.89 18.85 8.67
C LEU A 14 -2.09 19.80 8.45
N PRO A 15 -2.09 20.63 7.39
CA PRO A 15 -3.21 21.52 7.09
C PRO A 15 -4.49 20.71 6.82
N ASN A 16 -5.66 21.32 7.06
CA ASN A 16 -6.97 20.73 6.80
C ASN A 16 -7.31 20.69 5.31
N MET A 17 -6.43 20.13 4.49
CA MET A 17 -6.60 20.04 3.05
C MET A 17 -5.89 18.79 2.52
N CYS A 18 -6.46 18.15 1.51
CA CYS A 18 -5.92 16.92 0.94
C CYS A 18 -4.67 17.21 0.10
N SER A 19 -3.60 16.43 0.31
CA SER A 19 -2.35 16.56 -0.45
C SER A 19 -2.52 16.19 -1.93
N ARG A 20 -3.43 15.27 -2.28
CA ARG A 20 -3.62 14.82 -3.67
C ARG A 20 -4.46 15.76 -4.52
N HIS A 21 -5.55 16.28 -3.96
CA HIS A 21 -6.54 17.06 -4.73
C HIS A 21 -6.54 18.55 -4.38
N GLY A 22 -5.90 18.97 -3.28
CA GLY A 22 -5.92 20.36 -2.82
C GLY A 22 -7.31 20.85 -2.37
N GLU A 23 -8.22 19.93 -2.06
CA GLU A 23 -9.57 20.18 -1.57
C GLU A 23 -9.63 20.11 -0.03
N PRO A 24 -10.58 20.80 0.64
CA PRO A 24 -10.68 20.78 2.10
C PRO A 24 -10.83 19.35 2.63
N ALA A 25 -10.13 19.06 3.72
CA ALA A 25 -10.19 17.76 4.37
C ALA A 25 -11.54 17.59 5.05
N VAL A 26 -12.20 16.45 4.80
CA VAL A 26 -13.45 16.07 5.48
C VAL A 26 -13.15 15.16 6.65
N ASP A 27 -12.09 14.35 6.54
CA ASP A 27 -11.68 13.41 7.56
C ASP A 27 -10.16 13.28 7.60
N ARG A 28 -9.64 12.69 8.68
CA ARG A 28 -8.23 12.36 8.86
C ARG A 28 -8.09 10.85 9.03
N HIS A 29 -7.37 10.21 8.12
CA HIS A 29 -7.14 8.77 8.18
C HIS A 29 -5.76 8.46 8.73
N PRO A 30 -5.64 7.49 9.65
CA PRO A 30 -4.34 7.03 10.10
C PRO A 30 -3.61 6.39 8.92
N PHE A 31 -2.36 6.78 8.70
CA PHE A 31 -1.50 6.19 7.69
C PHE A 31 -0.22 5.68 8.32
N ARG A 32 0.35 4.64 7.71
CA ARG A 32 1.61 4.03 8.10
C ARG A 32 2.42 3.73 6.84
N ALA A 33 3.39 4.57 6.54
CA ALA A 33 4.28 4.37 5.39
C ALA A 33 5.53 3.63 5.86
N ILE A 34 5.84 2.49 5.25
CA ILE A 34 6.98 1.64 5.59
C ILE A 34 8.05 1.80 4.52
N PHE A 35 9.22 2.25 4.92
CA PHE A 35 10.39 2.35 4.06
C PHE A 35 11.32 1.17 4.33
N TYR A 36 11.80 0.59 3.24
CA TYR A 36 12.75 -0.51 3.26
C TYR A 36 14.14 0.01 2.92
N GLU A 37 15.15 -0.62 3.52
CA GLU A 37 16.54 -0.33 3.17
C GLU A 37 16.82 -0.75 1.71
N THR A 38 17.46 0.11 0.93
CA THR A 38 17.84 -0.21 -0.45
C THR A 38 19.34 -0.01 -0.62
N GLN A 39 19.96 -0.67 -1.60
CA GLN A 39 21.41 -0.50 -1.86
C GLN A 39 21.80 0.95 -2.15
N THR A 40 20.85 1.76 -2.64
CA THR A 40 21.00 3.19 -2.90
C THR A 40 20.93 4.04 -1.62
N HIS A 41 20.23 3.56 -0.58
CA HIS A 41 20.05 4.25 0.70
C HIS A 41 20.25 3.30 1.89
N PRO A 42 21.48 2.82 2.12
CA PRO A 42 21.81 2.01 3.28
C PRO A 42 21.89 2.91 4.52
N ARG A 43 21.07 2.61 5.54
CA ARG A 43 21.11 3.28 6.85
C ARG A 43 22.27 2.76 7.67
N PHE A 44 22.59 1.48 7.48
CA PHE A 44 23.77 0.85 8.05
C PHE A 44 24.80 0.68 6.94
N HIS A 45 26.07 0.96 7.23
CA HIS A 45 27.16 0.56 6.33
C HIS A 45 27.08 -0.97 6.16
N LEU A 46 26.43 -1.43 5.09
CA LEU A 46 26.63 -2.80 4.64
C LEU A 46 28.13 -2.92 4.37
N PRO A 47 28.78 -4.01 4.81
CA PRO A 47 30.19 -4.22 4.54
C PRO A 47 30.43 -4.03 3.04
N SER A 48 31.39 -3.18 2.72
CA SER A 48 31.75 -2.78 1.36
C SER A 48 31.83 -4.00 0.46
N PRO A 49 31.35 -3.94 -0.80
CA PRO A 49 31.37 -5.08 -1.72
C PRO A 49 32.79 -5.64 -1.95
N GLY A 50 33.85 -4.91 -1.58
CA GLY A 50 35.24 -5.36 -1.67
C GLY A 50 35.69 -6.39 -0.62
N ASP A 51 34.93 -6.63 0.46
CA ASP A 51 35.33 -7.57 1.53
C ASP A 51 34.68 -8.95 1.42
N ARG A 52 33.85 -9.18 0.39
CA ARG A 52 33.12 -10.44 0.23
C ARG A 52 33.82 -11.33 -0.80
N ARG A 53 34.75 -12.16 -0.31
CA ARG A 53 35.21 -13.37 -1.01
C ARG A 53 33.96 -14.14 -1.45
N GLU A 54 33.75 -14.20 -2.76
CA GLU A 54 32.48 -14.60 -3.38
C GLU A 54 32.20 -16.08 -3.15
N ASP A 55 31.39 -16.36 -2.14
CA ASP A 55 30.76 -17.66 -1.95
C ASP A 55 29.49 -17.71 -2.81
N PHE A 56 29.65 -18.10 -4.07
CA PHE A 56 28.59 -18.21 -5.09
C PHE A 56 27.48 -19.23 -4.75
N THR A 57 27.58 -19.91 -3.61
CA THR A 57 26.66 -20.99 -3.21
C THR A 57 25.39 -20.49 -2.53
N ARG A 58 25.31 -19.21 -2.16
CA ARG A 58 24.18 -18.66 -1.41
C ARG A 58 23.38 -17.67 -2.24
N MET A 59 22.64 -18.22 -3.19
CA MET A 59 21.61 -17.53 -3.97
C MET A 59 20.46 -17.13 -3.04
N GLU A 60 20.65 -16.02 -2.32
CA GLU A 60 19.78 -15.57 -1.23
C GLU A 60 18.63 -14.73 -1.77
N TRP A 61 17.70 -15.39 -2.49
CA TRP A 61 16.52 -14.79 -3.12
C TRP A 61 15.46 -14.27 -2.13
N ASN A 62 15.75 -14.25 -0.83
CA ASN A 62 14.74 -14.09 0.21
C ASN A 62 15.13 -13.17 1.38
N ARG A 63 16.18 -12.35 1.26
CA ARG A 63 16.35 -11.25 2.22
C ARG A 63 15.38 -10.14 1.85
N ALA A 64 14.16 -10.23 2.36
CA ALA A 64 13.31 -9.06 2.50
C ALA A 64 14.15 -7.95 3.12
N ALA A 65 14.32 -6.84 2.41
CA ALA A 65 15.12 -5.73 2.89
C ALA A 65 14.63 -5.33 4.29
N PRO A 66 15.53 -5.13 5.26
CA PRO A 66 15.12 -4.74 6.61
C PRO A 66 14.35 -3.42 6.55
N VAL A 67 13.29 -3.33 7.34
CA VAL A 67 12.49 -2.10 7.48
C VAL A 67 13.39 -1.04 8.12
N SER A 68 13.64 0.04 7.40
CA SER A 68 14.52 1.11 7.86
C SER A 68 13.73 2.11 8.70
N THR A 69 12.62 2.63 8.16
CA THR A 69 11.87 3.74 8.74
C THR A 69 10.38 3.52 8.55
N ILE A 70 9.59 3.82 9.58
CA ILE A 70 8.13 3.83 9.51
C ILE A 70 7.68 5.25 9.81
N ILE A 71 6.91 5.86 8.91
CA ILE A 71 6.24 7.13 9.19
C ILE A 71 4.81 6.83 9.62
N VAL A 72 4.42 7.30 10.81
CA VAL A 72 3.07 7.15 11.36
C VAL A 72 2.47 8.54 11.57
N GLY A 73 1.18 8.67 11.27
CA GLY A 73 0.43 9.87 11.60
C GLY A 73 -0.96 9.86 10.99
N ASP A 74 -1.65 10.99 11.13
CA ASP A 74 -2.97 11.20 10.55
C ASP A 74 -2.87 12.06 9.29
N TRP A 75 -3.37 11.55 8.16
CA TRP A 75 -3.34 12.26 6.89
C TRP A 75 -4.70 12.85 6.52
N PRO A 76 -4.78 14.13 6.09
CA PRO A 76 -6.03 14.75 5.66
C PRO A 76 -6.54 14.18 4.34
N VAL A 77 -7.81 13.78 4.32
CA VAL A 77 -8.47 13.18 3.15
C VAL A 77 -9.69 14.02 2.75
N CYS A 78 -9.81 14.34 1.47
CA CYS A 78 -10.95 15.08 0.94
C CYS A 78 -12.12 14.15 0.60
N ALA A 79 -13.31 14.73 0.38
CA ALA A 79 -14.49 14.00 -0.06
C ALA A 79 -14.19 13.15 -1.32
N GLN A 80 -13.43 13.65 -2.29
CA GLN A 80 -13.17 12.92 -3.54
C GLN A 80 -12.41 11.61 -3.30
N CYS A 81 -11.36 11.64 -2.47
CA CYS A 81 -10.63 10.44 -2.06
C CYS A 81 -11.55 9.44 -1.34
N MET A 82 -12.40 9.93 -0.43
CA MET A 82 -13.35 9.08 0.29
C MET A 82 -14.37 8.44 -0.66
N HIS A 83 -14.92 9.19 -1.62
CA HIS A 83 -15.85 8.66 -2.62
C HIS A 83 -15.18 7.61 -3.51
N ALA A 84 -13.93 7.82 -3.93
CA ALA A 84 -13.18 6.81 -4.67
C ALA A 84 -13.02 5.52 -3.83
N ALA A 85 -12.57 5.64 -2.58
CA ALA A 85 -12.41 4.49 -1.68
C ALA A 85 -13.74 3.73 -1.47
N ILE A 86 -14.86 4.45 -1.29
CA ILE A 86 -16.20 3.85 -1.17
C ILE A 86 -16.59 3.13 -2.47
N ARG A 87 -16.36 3.72 -3.65
CA ARG A 87 -16.64 3.07 -4.94
C ARG A 87 -15.83 1.79 -5.10
N TYR A 88 -14.53 1.83 -4.81
CA TYR A 88 -13.67 0.63 -4.86
C TYR A 88 -14.13 -0.45 -3.90
N ARG A 89 -14.49 -0.11 -2.66
CA ARG A 89 -15.04 -1.08 -1.69
C ARG A 89 -16.37 -1.68 -2.15
N ARG A 90 -17.24 -0.88 -2.79
CA ARG A 90 -18.49 -1.38 -3.38
C ARG A 90 -18.22 -2.33 -4.55
N LEU A 91 -17.30 -1.97 -5.45
CA LEU A 91 -16.91 -2.83 -6.57
C LEU A 91 -16.28 -4.13 -6.07
N ALA A 92 -15.36 -4.06 -5.11
CA ALA A 92 -14.75 -5.25 -4.50
C ALA A 92 -15.80 -6.16 -3.85
N ARG A 93 -16.77 -5.61 -3.12
CA ARG A 93 -17.90 -6.38 -2.56
C ARG A 93 -18.76 -7.01 -3.66
N ALA A 94 -19.08 -6.26 -4.72
CA ALA A 94 -19.86 -6.79 -5.84
C ALA A 94 -19.13 -7.94 -6.54
N LEU A 95 -17.81 -7.81 -6.77
CA LEU A 95 -16.98 -8.86 -7.33
C LEU A 95 -16.92 -10.09 -6.41
N TRP A 96 -16.80 -9.90 -5.10
CA TRP A 96 -16.89 -10.99 -4.12
C TRP A 96 -18.25 -11.70 -4.17
N THR A 97 -19.35 -10.96 -4.28
CA THR A 97 -20.69 -11.58 -4.39
C THR A 97 -20.84 -12.38 -5.68
N VAL A 98 -20.32 -11.88 -6.81
CA VAL A 98 -20.34 -12.60 -8.09
C VAL A 98 -19.48 -13.86 -8.01
N LEU A 99 -18.28 -13.76 -7.43
CA LEU A 99 -17.41 -14.91 -7.20
C LEU A 99 -18.11 -15.97 -6.33
N ALA A 100 -18.79 -15.57 -5.25
CA ALA A 100 -19.54 -16.51 -4.41
C ALA A 100 -20.68 -17.19 -5.19
N ILE A 101 -21.42 -16.43 -6.00
CA ILE A 101 -22.50 -16.96 -6.85
C ILE A 101 -21.98 -17.97 -7.87
N ILE A 102 -20.77 -17.81 -8.41
CA ILE A 102 -20.17 -18.73 -9.38
C ILE A 102 -19.50 -19.91 -8.68
N ALA A 103 -18.73 -19.66 -7.63
CA ALA A 103 -17.91 -20.67 -6.95
C ALA A 103 -18.75 -21.66 -6.14
N VAL A 104 -19.82 -21.21 -5.46
CA VAL A 104 -20.66 -22.09 -4.63
C VAL A 104 -21.31 -23.20 -5.46
N PRO A 105 -22.00 -22.91 -6.59
CA PRO A 105 -22.47 -23.94 -7.50
C PRO A 105 -21.33 -24.79 -8.04
N ALA A 106 -20.19 -24.20 -8.45
CA ALA A 106 -19.05 -24.96 -8.96
C ALA A 106 -18.60 -26.05 -7.97
N ILE A 107 -18.48 -25.69 -6.70
CA ILE A 107 -18.06 -26.58 -5.61
C ILE A 107 -19.14 -27.65 -5.37
N LEU A 108 -20.41 -27.27 -5.29
CA LEU A 108 -21.53 -28.22 -5.15
C LEU A 108 -21.54 -29.24 -6.28
N MET A 109 -21.39 -28.77 -7.52
CA MET A 109 -21.36 -29.61 -8.72
C MET A 109 -20.14 -30.53 -8.74
N ALA A 110 -18.96 -30.06 -8.30
CA ALA A 110 -17.77 -30.90 -8.18
C ALA A 110 -17.96 -32.02 -7.13
N VAL A 111 -18.56 -31.69 -5.97
CA VAL A 111 -18.84 -32.66 -4.90
C VAL A 111 -19.85 -33.72 -5.35
N ILE A 112 -20.90 -33.31 -6.07
CA ILE A 112 -21.91 -34.23 -6.64
C ILE A 112 -21.30 -35.05 -7.79
N GLY A 113 -20.49 -34.40 -8.63
CA GLY A 113 -19.78 -34.97 -9.79
C GLY A 113 -18.83 -36.10 -9.47
N GLY A 114 -18.09 -35.98 -8.37
CA GLY A 114 -17.19 -37.01 -7.87
C GLY A 114 -17.87 -38.35 -7.56
N ARG A 115 -19.21 -38.43 -7.60
CA ARG A 115 -20.00 -39.66 -7.48
C ARG A 115 -20.38 -40.31 -8.81
N GLY A 116 -19.72 -39.95 -9.92
CA GLY A 116 -19.88 -40.61 -11.22
C GLY A 116 -20.77 -39.88 -12.22
N TYR A 117 -21.05 -38.60 -12.00
CA TYR A 117 -21.84 -37.76 -12.92
C TYR A 117 -20.91 -37.07 -13.94
N GLN A 118 -21.18 -37.27 -15.22
CA GLN A 118 -20.36 -36.76 -16.34
C GLN A 118 -20.85 -35.35 -16.70
N TRP A 119 -20.04 -34.33 -16.40
CA TRP A 119 -20.41 -32.93 -16.61
C TRP A 119 -20.12 -32.46 -18.05
N PRO A 120 -20.95 -31.56 -18.60
CA PRO A 120 -20.65 -30.90 -19.86
C PRO A 120 -19.35 -30.08 -19.73
N ILE A 121 -18.39 -30.39 -20.59
CA ILE A 121 -17.04 -29.78 -20.62
C ILE A 121 -17.13 -28.25 -20.79
N GLU A 122 -18.14 -27.78 -21.52
CA GLU A 122 -18.41 -26.36 -21.81
C GLU A 122 -18.59 -25.51 -20.54
N LEU A 123 -19.32 -26.03 -19.54
CA LEU A 123 -19.53 -25.32 -18.28
C LEU A 123 -18.23 -25.27 -17.46
N SER A 124 -17.48 -26.35 -17.45
CA SER A 124 -16.21 -26.47 -16.71
C SER A 124 -15.15 -25.49 -17.24
N MET A 125 -15.11 -25.30 -18.56
CA MET A 125 -14.14 -24.42 -19.22
C MET A 125 -14.43 -22.92 -18.97
N LEU A 126 -15.69 -22.55 -18.73
CA LEU A 126 -16.11 -21.18 -18.41
C LEU A 126 -15.93 -20.83 -16.91
N LEU A 127 -16.18 -21.79 -16.01
CA LEU A 127 -16.09 -21.57 -14.57
C LEU A 127 -14.65 -21.49 -14.06
N CYS A 128 -13.73 -22.28 -14.61
CA CYS A 128 -12.32 -22.29 -14.20
C CYS A 128 -11.62 -20.91 -14.27
N PRO A 129 -11.65 -20.15 -15.38
CA PRO A 129 -10.99 -18.86 -15.47
C PRO A 129 -11.66 -17.81 -14.56
N ALA A 130 -12.99 -17.83 -14.43
CA ALA A 130 -13.70 -16.90 -13.55
C ALA A 130 -13.28 -17.07 -12.08
N VAL A 131 -13.21 -18.31 -11.58
CA VAL A 131 -12.84 -18.59 -10.19
C VAL A 131 -11.37 -18.23 -9.88
N ILE A 132 -10.48 -18.24 -10.88
CA ILE A 132 -9.06 -17.89 -10.70
C ILE A 132 -8.81 -16.38 -10.89
N LEU A 133 -9.40 -15.77 -11.92
CA LEU A 133 -9.11 -14.38 -12.29
C LEU A 133 -9.84 -13.35 -11.40
N LEU A 134 -11.06 -13.64 -10.94
CA LEU A 134 -11.81 -12.74 -10.05
C LEU A 134 -11.07 -12.46 -8.73
N PRO A 135 -10.54 -13.46 -7.99
CA PRO A 135 -9.75 -13.20 -6.79
C PRO A 135 -8.51 -12.34 -7.04
N ILE A 136 -7.82 -12.54 -8.17
CA ILE A 136 -6.65 -11.75 -8.55
C ILE A 136 -7.04 -10.29 -8.78
N LEU A 137 -8.14 -10.06 -9.51
CA LEU A 137 -8.66 -8.73 -9.78
C LEU A 137 -9.10 -8.02 -8.49
N ILE A 138 -9.82 -8.73 -7.61
CA ILE A 138 -10.22 -8.23 -6.29
C ILE A 138 -8.98 -7.85 -5.47
N ARG A 139 -7.97 -8.72 -5.41
CA ARG A 139 -6.73 -8.45 -4.68
C ARG A 139 -6.01 -7.21 -5.22
N ARG A 140 -5.97 -7.01 -6.54
CA ARG A 140 -5.43 -5.76 -7.13
C ARG A 140 -6.25 -4.55 -6.72
N LEU A 141 -7.59 -4.59 -6.85
CA LEU A 141 -8.46 -3.47 -6.48
C LEU A 141 -8.35 -3.08 -5.00
N VAL A 142 -8.17 -4.07 -4.11
CA VAL A 142 -8.01 -3.84 -2.66
C VAL A 142 -6.58 -3.38 -2.33
N GLY A 143 -5.56 -3.91 -3.01
CA GLY A 143 -4.17 -3.47 -2.84
C GLY A 143 -3.92 -2.07 -3.40
N GLU A 144 -4.70 -1.65 -4.39
CA GLU A 144 -4.67 -0.34 -5.02
C GLU A 144 -5.57 0.67 -4.28
N GLN A 145 -5.92 0.40 -3.01
CA GLN A 145 -6.26 1.46 -2.07
C GLN A 145 -5.02 2.35 -1.94
N GLU A 146 -4.86 3.26 -2.89
CA GLU A 146 -3.68 4.09 -3.02
C GLU A 146 -3.46 4.80 -1.69
N GLU A 147 -2.25 4.66 -1.15
CA GLU A 147 -1.81 5.43 0.00
C GLU A 147 -2.20 6.90 -0.24
N PRO A 148 -2.79 7.57 0.78
CA PRO A 148 -3.33 8.92 0.61
C PRO A 148 -2.25 9.93 0.18
N VAL A 149 -0.99 9.52 0.24
CA VAL A 149 0.21 10.27 -0.05
C VAL A 149 1.23 9.37 -0.74
N LYS A 150 1.91 9.90 -1.77
CA LYS A 150 3.07 9.24 -2.38
C LYS A 150 4.33 9.87 -1.81
N PHE A 151 5.09 9.08 -1.05
CA PHE A 151 6.39 9.48 -0.55
C PHE A 151 7.47 9.17 -1.57
N ARG A 152 8.45 10.07 -1.69
CA ARG A 152 9.72 9.77 -2.35
C ARG A 152 10.63 9.00 -1.38
N PRO A 153 11.68 8.33 -1.89
CA PRO A 153 12.68 7.72 -1.03
C PRO A 153 13.19 8.72 0.00
N ILE A 154 13.30 8.28 1.26
CA ILE A 154 13.85 9.11 2.34
C ILE A 154 15.37 9.13 2.19
N TYR A 155 15.91 10.31 1.91
CA TYR A 155 17.37 10.53 1.79
C TYR A 155 18.01 10.88 3.14
N ASP A 156 17.24 11.51 4.03
CA ASP A 156 17.67 11.96 5.35
C ASP A 156 16.56 11.60 6.35
N GLU A 157 16.95 11.06 7.51
CA GLU A 157 16.05 10.64 8.59
C GLU A 157 15.18 11.80 9.13
N ARG A 158 15.60 13.04 8.85
CA ARG A 158 14.94 14.27 9.29
C ARG A 158 13.85 14.76 8.33
N PHE A 159 13.91 14.36 7.06
CA PHE A 159 13.05 14.94 6.02
C PHE A 159 12.43 13.86 5.13
N ALA A 160 11.09 13.82 5.12
CA ALA A 160 10.33 13.05 4.16
C ALA A 160 9.82 13.96 3.03
N PHE A 161 10.06 13.55 1.79
CA PHE A 161 9.56 14.25 0.61
C PHE A 161 8.25 13.64 0.16
N VAL A 162 7.25 14.49 -0.02
CA VAL A 162 5.89 14.11 -0.39
C VAL A 162 5.50 14.79 -1.69
N GLU A 163 4.90 14.04 -2.61
CA GLU A 163 4.21 14.63 -3.75
C GLU A 163 2.84 15.17 -3.30
N ALA A 164 2.67 16.48 -3.44
CA ALA A 164 1.45 17.17 -3.05
C ALA A 164 1.08 18.30 -4.02
N GLU A 165 -0.21 18.58 -4.09
CA GLU A 165 -0.82 19.64 -4.88
C GLU A 165 -0.29 21.02 -4.44
N PRO A 166 -0.09 22.00 -5.36
CA PRO A 166 0.49 23.29 -5.03
C PRO A 166 -0.25 24.05 -3.92
N ARG A 167 -1.57 23.90 -3.85
CA ARG A 167 -2.38 24.49 -2.78
C ARG A 167 -2.00 23.93 -1.40
N PHE A 168 -1.72 22.63 -1.31
CA PHE A 168 -1.34 21.97 -0.06
C PHE A 168 0.03 22.46 0.40
N ARG A 169 0.97 22.58 -0.53
CA ARG A 169 2.28 23.19 -0.27
C ARG A 169 2.14 24.63 0.24
N ALA A 170 1.31 25.44 -0.40
CA ALA A 170 1.06 26.81 0.04
C ALA A 170 0.46 26.88 1.45
N ALA A 171 -0.44 25.95 1.80
CA ALA A 171 -1.02 25.86 3.14
C ALA A 171 0.02 25.50 4.22
N ILE A 172 0.94 24.57 3.93
CA ILE A 172 2.07 24.24 4.81
C ILE A 172 3.01 25.43 4.97
N GLU A 173 3.37 26.11 3.87
CA GLU A 173 4.23 27.29 3.95
C GLU A 173 3.59 28.39 4.79
N GLN A 174 2.27 28.56 4.68
CA GLN A 174 1.53 29.54 5.48
C GLN A 174 1.45 29.14 6.95
N SER A 175 1.27 27.85 7.27
CA SER A 175 1.25 27.39 8.68
C SER A 175 2.63 27.55 9.32
N ARG A 176 3.71 27.22 8.60
CA ARG A 176 5.10 27.40 9.05
C ARG A 176 5.45 28.86 9.30
N ARG A 177 4.93 29.79 8.48
CA ARG A 177 5.10 31.24 8.72
C ARG A 177 4.40 31.70 10.00
N ARG A 178 3.26 31.11 10.35
CA ARG A 178 2.53 31.45 11.59
C ARG A 178 3.16 30.82 12.83
N HIS A 179 3.72 29.63 12.69
CA HIS A 179 4.38 28.89 13.77
C HIS A 179 5.80 28.53 13.30
N PRO A 180 6.76 29.46 13.43
CA PRO A 180 8.14 29.14 13.10
C PRO A 180 8.61 27.97 13.96
N PRO A 181 9.38 27.03 13.40
CA PRO A 181 9.91 25.91 14.16
C PRO A 181 10.72 26.46 15.34
N ARG A 182 10.38 26.02 16.55
CA ARG A 182 11.17 26.33 17.75
C ARG A 182 12.56 25.74 17.53
N THR A 183 13.53 26.60 17.26
CA THR A 183 14.95 26.23 17.26
C THR A 183 15.30 25.75 18.67
N ALA A 184 15.56 24.46 18.82
CA ALA A 184 16.25 23.90 19.97
C ALA A 184 17.77 23.97 19.73
#